data_AF-A0A849FI43-F1
#
_entry.id   AF-A0A849FI43-F1
#
_cell.length_a   1.000
_cell.length_b   1.000
_cell.length_c   1.000
_cell.angle_alpha   90.00
_cell.angle_beta   90.00
_cell.angle_gamma   90.00
#
_symmetry.space_group_name_H-M   'P 1'
#
loop_
_entity.id
_entity.type
_entity.pdbx_description
1 polymer ?
#
loop_
_entity_poly.entity_id
_entity_poly.type
_entity_poly.pdbx_seq_one_letter_code
_entity_poly.pdbx_strand_id
1 'polypeptide(L)'
;YEHLNVEEKYSFIKTPRWKGMPMEVGPLARLLVGYGRGNKEIQDAVNGALSHLNVPVDALFSTLGRTAARGIETQLVTNWTMEFYDTLMNNIKNGDERMANTDFWEPKTWPAEAKGVGFMEAPRGALAHWIKIKDGKTENYQQVVPSTWNASPRDPKGQRSAYESTLLDTPVADPELPLEIIRTIHSFDPCIACAVHLYDEHGNHISKVQNIGTCVG
;
A
#
# COMPACT_ATOMS: atom_id res chain seq x y z
N TYR A 1 -21.23 -5.44 21.34
CA TYR A 1 -20.14 -4.47 21.18
C TYR A 1 -20.13 -3.52 22.38
N GLU A 2 -19.45 -3.87 23.49
CA GLU A 2 -19.43 -3.03 24.71
C GLU A 2 -18.43 -1.87 24.66
N HIS A 3 -17.45 -1.90 23.75
CA HIS A 3 -16.32 -0.95 23.76
C HIS A 3 -16.06 -0.23 22.43
N LEU A 4 -16.87 -0.48 21.39
CA LEU A 4 -16.68 0.17 20.08
C LEU A 4 -18.04 0.41 19.40
N ASN A 5 -18.42 1.67 19.24
CA ASN A 5 -19.61 2.05 18.47
C ASN A 5 -19.21 2.35 17.01
N VAL A 6 -19.53 1.42 16.10
CA VAL A 6 -19.21 1.55 14.67
C VAL A 6 -20.07 2.57 13.93
N GLU A 7 -21.14 3.07 14.56
CA GLU A 7 -21.94 4.18 14.06
C GLU A 7 -21.35 5.56 14.45
N GLU A 8 -20.32 5.56 15.30
CA GLU A 8 -19.53 6.72 15.68
C GLU A 8 -18.10 6.62 15.12
N LYS A 9 -17.16 7.44 15.62
CA LYS A 9 -15.75 7.36 15.24
C LYS A 9 -15.09 6.19 15.98
N TYR A 10 -14.61 5.20 15.23
CA TYR A 10 -14.05 3.96 15.79
C TYR A 10 -12.61 3.62 15.32
N SER A 11 -11.95 4.52 14.58
CA SER A 11 -10.58 4.32 14.10
C SER A 11 -9.81 5.63 14.03
N PHE A 12 -8.49 5.56 14.22
CA PHE A 12 -7.56 6.67 14.00
C PHE A 12 -7.11 6.78 12.53
N ILE A 13 -7.44 5.80 11.70
CA ILE A 13 -7.11 5.79 10.27
C ILE A 13 -8.09 6.72 9.55
N LYS A 14 -7.57 7.65 8.74
CA LYS A 14 -8.38 8.53 7.87
C LYS A 14 -9.10 7.72 6.78
N THR A 15 -10.07 8.34 6.11
CA THR A 15 -10.95 7.67 5.14
C THR A 15 -10.76 8.17 3.71
N PRO A 16 -9.68 7.77 3.01
CA PRO A 16 -9.44 8.19 1.63
C PRO A 16 -10.44 7.52 0.67
N ARG A 17 -10.87 8.28 -0.34
CA ARG A 17 -11.80 7.83 -1.37
C ARG A 17 -11.35 8.38 -2.71
N TRP A 18 -11.39 7.56 -3.76
CA TRP A 18 -11.12 8.05 -5.11
C TRP A 18 -12.45 8.36 -5.79
N LYS A 19 -12.70 9.64 -6.11
CA LYS A 19 -13.99 10.11 -6.64
C LYS A 19 -15.19 9.64 -5.80
N GLY A 20 -15.02 9.58 -4.49
CA GLY A 20 -16.06 9.14 -3.55
C GLY A 20 -16.28 7.62 -3.49
N MET A 21 -15.39 6.81 -4.08
CA MET A 21 -15.44 5.35 -4.02
C MET A 21 -14.34 4.79 -3.10
N PRO A 22 -14.61 3.75 -2.29
CA PRO A 22 -13.57 2.99 -1.61
C PRO A 22 -12.77 2.22 -2.66
N MET A 23 -11.45 2.20 -2.50
CA MET A 23 -10.54 1.52 -3.41
C MET A 23 -9.70 0.51 -2.63
N GLU A 24 -9.45 -0.64 -3.26
CA GLU A 24 -8.37 -1.52 -2.84
C GLU A 24 -7.07 -1.12 -3.55
N VAL A 25 -5.98 -1.09 -2.81
CA VAL A 25 -4.62 -0.87 -3.33
C VAL A 25 -3.71 -2.02 -2.92
N GLY A 26 -2.62 -2.23 -3.66
CA GLY A 26 -1.64 -3.28 -3.37
C GLY A 26 -1.28 -4.09 -4.61
N PRO A 27 -0.54 -5.20 -4.42
CA PRO A 27 -0.08 -6.06 -5.52
C PRO A 27 -1.24 -6.51 -6.43
N LEU A 28 -2.36 -6.93 -5.84
CA LEU A 28 -3.54 -7.37 -6.60
C LEU A 28 -4.08 -6.25 -7.50
N ALA A 29 -4.21 -5.03 -6.97
CA ALA A 29 -4.69 -3.89 -7.75
C ALA A 29 -3.77 -3.58 -8.93
N ARG A 30 -2.45 -3.57 -8.72
CA ARG A 30 -1.46 -3.33 -9.77
C ARG A 30 -1.50 -4.38 -10.87
N LEU A 31 -1.53 -5.67 -10.50
CA LEU A 31 -1.61 -6.75 -11.47
C LEU A 31 -2.92 -6.69 -12.26
N LEU A 32 -4.06 -6.47 -11.61
CA LEU A 32 -5.35 -6.37 -12.31
C LEU A 32 -5.42 -5.18 -13.27
N VAL A 33 -4.92 -4.01 -12.84
CA VAL A 33 -4.86 -2.81 -13.71
C VAL A 33 -3.90 -3.05 -14.89
N GLY A 34 -2.73 -3.62 -14.65
CA GLY A 34 -1.76 -3.95 -15.70
C GLY A 34 -2.30 -4.99 -16.69
N TYR A 35 -2.91 -6.04 -16.17
CA TYR A 35 -3.56 -7.10 -16.94
C TYR A 35 -4.68 -6.55 -17.82
N GLY A 36 -5.58 -5.76 -17.24
CA GLY A 36 -6.70 -5.12 -17.95
C GLY A 36 -6.26 -4.07 -18.98
N ARG A 37 -5.08 -3.48 -18.80
CA ARG A 37 -4.45 -2.59 -19.79
C ARG A 37 -3.74 -3.31 -20.93
N GLY A 38 -3.65 -4.64 -20.90
CA GLY A 38 -2.95 -5.40 -21.94
C GLY A 38 -1.43 -5.39 -21.81
N ASN A 39 -0.88 -5.17 -20.61
CA ASN A 39 0.55 -5.32 -20.41
C ASN A 39 0.93 -6.80 -20.54
N LYS A 40 1.67 -7.14 -21.60
CA LYS A 40 2.02 -8.53 -21.94
C LYS A 40 2.83 -9.23 -20.86
N GLU A 41 3.82 -8.56 -20.28
CA GLU A 41 4.64 -9.14 -19.21
C GLU A 41 3.80 -9.53 -17.99
N ILE A 42 2.89 -8.65 -17.58
CA ILE A 42 1.95 -8.91 -16.49
C ILE A 42 0.95 -10.01 -16.88
N GLN A 43 0.41 -9.97 -18.10
CA GLN A 43 -0.50 -10.99 -18.60
C GLN A 43 0.15 -12.38 -18.63
N ASP A 44 1.38 -12.48 -19.09
CA ASP A 44 2.10 -13.75 -19.18
C ASP A 44 2.41 -14.30 -17.78
N ALA A 45 2.86 -13.45 -16.85
CA ALA A 45 3.13 -13.87 -15.47
C ALA A 45 1.84 -14.32 -14.75
N VAL A 46 0.75 -13.57 -14.90
CA VAL A 46 -0.56 -13.92 -14.33
C VAL A 46 -1.10 -15.21 -14.97
N ASN A 47 -1.12 -15.31 -16.29
CA ASN A 47 -1.64 -16.47 -17.00
C ASN A 47 -0.81 -17.73 -16.72
N GLY A 48 0.51 -17.60 -16.55
CA GLY A 48 1.38 -18.70 -16.14
C GLY A 48 0.99 -19.26 -14.77
N ALA A 49 0.79 -18.39 -13.78
CA ALA A 49 0.36 -18.79 -12.44
C ALA A 49 -1.04 -19.42 -12.45
N LEU A 50 -2.00 -18.81 -13.15
CA LEU A 50 -3.37 -19.31 -13.25
C LEU A 50 -3.44 -20.67 -13.96
N SER A 51 -2.68 -20.84 -15.03
CA SER A 51 -2.60 -22.11 -15.78
C SER A 51 -1.99 -23.22 -14.92
N HIS A 52 -0.94 -22.92 -14.15
CA HIS A 52 -0.33 -23.89 -13.24
C HIS A 52 -1.30 -24.35 -12.15
N LEU A 53 -2.10 -23.43 -11.61
CA LEU A 53 -3.12 -23.72 -10.59
C LEU A 53 -4.42 -24.28 -11.18
N ASN A 54 -4.56 -24.30 -12.51
CA ASN A 54 -5.77 -24.69 -13.23
C ASN A 54 -7.03 -23.96 -12.74
N VAL A 55 -6.95 -22.63 -12.62
CA VAL A 55 -8.05 -21.76 -12.17
C VAL A 55 -8.30 -20.62 -13.15
N PRO A 56 -9.54 -20.11 -13.26
CA PRO A 56 -9.85 -18.96 -14.12
C PRO A 56 -9.28 -17.65 -13.54
N VAL A 57 -9.21 -16.61 -14.37
CA VAL A 57 -8.75 -15.27 -13.97
C VAL A 57 -9.56 -14.68 -12.80
N ASP A 58 -10.83 -15.03 -12.69
CA ASP A 58 -11.70 -14.56 -11.62
C ASP A 58 -11.26 -15.06 -10.22
N ALA A 59 -10.44 -16.12 -10.16
CA ALA A 59 -9.84 -16.58 -8.91
C ALA A 59 -8.93 -15.52 -8.26
N LEU A 60 -8.45 -14.53 -9.03
CA LEU A 60 -7.68 -13.39 -8.51
C LEU A 60 -8.49 -12.51 -7.56
N PHE A 61 -9.81 -12.44 -7.70
CA PHE A 61 -10.68 -11.63 -6.83
C PHE A 61 -10.96 -12.33 -5.49
N SER A 62 -9.90 -12.71 -4.78
CA SER A 62 -9.98 -13.48 -3.54
C SER A 62 -8.79 -13.23 -2.61
N THR A 63 -8.92 -13.67 -1.35
CA THR A 63 -7.81 -13.73 -0.37
C THR A 63 -6.59 -14.50 -0.92
N LEU A 64 -6.84 -15.61 -1.62
CA LEU A 64 -5.78 -16.40 -2.26
C LEU A 64 -5.18 -15.64 -3.44
N GLY A 65 -6.02 -15.02 -4.28
CA GLY A 65 -5.60 -14.21 -5.41
C GLY A 65 -4.69 -13.05 -5.01
N ARG A 66 -5.02 -12.35 -3.91
CA ARG A 66 -4.15 -11.31 -3.34
C ARG A 66 -2.81 -11.84 -2.85
N THR A 67 -2.81 -13.05 -2.30
CA THR A 67 -1.58 -13.72 -1.86
C THR A 67 -0.71 -14.12 -3.06
N ALA A 68 -1.30 -14.72 -4.09
CA ALA A 68 -0.64 -15.07 -5.34
C ALA A 68 -0.09 -13.82 -6.04
N ALA A 69 -0.87 -12.72 -6.07
CA ALA A 69 -0.46 -11.46 -6.68
C ALA A 69 0.85 -10.92 -6.10
N ARG A 70 1.05 -11.03 -4.79
CA ARG A 70 2.32 -10.64 -4.14
C ARG A 70 3.50 -11.48 -4.65
N GLY A 71 3.30 -12.79 -4.82
CA GLY A 71 4.31 -13.69 -5.36
C GLY A 71 4.66 -13.37 -6.81
N ILE A 72 3.63 -13.20 -7.66
CA ILE A 72 3.78 -12.85 -9.08
C ILE A 72 4.51 -11.51 -9.22
N GLU A 73 4.11 -10.50 -8.45
CA GLU A 73 4.78 -9.20 -8.47
C GLU A 73 6.23 -9.27 -8.01
N THR A 74 6.54 -10.10 -7.02
CA THR A 74 7.94 -10.30 -6.57
C THR A 74 8.83 -10.84 -7.70
N GLN A 75 8.29 -11.76 -8.51
CA GLN A 75 8.98 -12.27 -9.70
C GLN A 75 9.25 -11.14 -10.71
N LEU A 76 8.23 -10.35 -11.04
CA LEU A 76 8.37 -9.22 -11.95
C LEU A 76 9.40 -8.20 -11.47
N VAL A 77 9.34 -7.81 -10.20
CA VAL A 77 10.28 -6.86 -9.59
C VAL A 77 11.72 -7.39 -9.63
N THR A 78 11.92 -8.70 -9.45
CA THR A 78 13.25 -9.32 -9.56
C THR A 78 13.79 -9.20 -10.99
N ASN A 79 12.95 -9.42 -12.01
CA ASN A 79 13.36 -9.24 -13.41
C ASN A 79 13.71 -7.78 -13.70
N TRP A 80 12.84 -6.83 -13.32
CA TRP A 80 13.11 -5.40 -13.51
C TRP A 80 14.37 -4.93 -12.77
N THR A 81 14.67 -5.51 -11.60
CA THR A 81 15.89 -5.18 -10.85
C THR A 81 17.14 -5.49 -11.67
N MET A 82 17.16 -6.60 -12.41
CA MET A 82 18.26 -6.95 -13.31
C MET A 82 18.34 -5.98 -14.48
N GLU A 83 17.21 -5.61 -15.08
CA GLU A 83 17.16 -4.63 -16.17
C GLU A 83 17.64 -3.24 -15.74
N PHE A 84 17.27 -2.79 -14.53
CA PHE A 84 17.75 -1.53 -13.97
C PHE A 84 19.25 -1.57 -13.68
N TYR A 85 19.77 -2.69 -13.20
CA TYR A 85 21.21 -2.88 -13.02
C TYR A 85 21.96 -2.78 -14.35
N ASP A 86 21.49 -3.48 -15.38
CA ASP A 86 22.11 -3.44 -16.71
C ASP A 86 22.05 -2.03 -17.31
N THR A 87 20.93 -1.34 -17.14
CA THR A 87 20.75 0.06 -17.57
C THR A 87 21.74 0.98 -16.87
N LEU A 88 21.89 0.85 -15.54
CA LEU A 88 22.86 1.61 -14.76
C LEU A 88 24.29 1.36 -15.26
N MET A 89 24.68 0.10 -15.43
CA MET A 89 26.02 -0.26 -15.89
C MET A 89 26.31 0.25 -17.31
N ASN A 90 25.31 0.23 -18.19
CA ASN A 90 25.44 0.76 -19.55
C ASN A 90 25.58 2.28 -19.57
N ASN A 91 24.86 3.02 -18.71
CA ASN A 91 25.02 4.46 -18.58
C ASN A 91 26.44 4.84 -18.16
N ILE A 92 26.98 4.14 -17.14
CA ILE A 92 28.34 4.35 -16.66
C ILE A 92 29.36 4.05 -17.77
N LYS A 93 29.23 2.91 -18.49
CA LYS A 93 30.12 2.56 -19.60
C LYS A 93 30.12 3.60 -20.73
N ASN A 94 28.99 4.29 -20.93
CA ASN A 94 28.84 5.34 -21.93
C ASN A 94 29.25 6.73 -21.39
N GLY A 95 29.82 6.81 -20.18
CA GLY A 95 30.36 8.03 -19.60
C GLY A 95 29.34 8.90 -18.84
N ASP A 96 28.11 8.43 -18.62
CA ASP A 96 27.15 9.11 -17.75
C ASP A 96 27.28 8.62 -16.31
N GLU A 97 28.08 9.35 -15.53
CA GLU A 97 28.33 9.08 -14.11
C GLU A 97 27.61 10.09 -13.18
N ARG A 98 26.68 10.89 -13.71
CA ARG A 98 25.99 11.92 -12.93
C ARG A 98 25.01 11.26 -11.95
N MET A 99 25.15 11.57 -10.66
CA MET A 99 24.33 10.98 -9.59
C MET A 99 23.31 11.95 -8.98
N ALA A 100 23.50 13.27 -9.14
CA ALA A 100 22.67 14.29 -8.54
C ALA A 100 22.55 15.52 -9.44
N ASN A 101 21.36 16.15 -9.43
CA ASN A 101 21.18 17.51 -9.90
C ASN A 101 21.14 18.44 -8.67
N THR A 102 22.00 19.46 -8.66
CA THR A 102 22.14 20.44 -7.56
C THR A 102 21.56 21.83 -7.89
N ASP A 103 20.87 22.00 -9.02
CA ASP A 103 20.33 23.29 -9.48
C ASP A 103 19.48 24.00 -8.40
N PHE A 104 18.71 23.22 -7.63
CA PHE A 104 17.85 23.70 -6.55
C PHE A 104 18.24 23.11 -5.19
N TRP A 105 19.54 22.90 -4.94
CA TRP A 105 20.00 22.36 -3.66
C TRP A 105 19.78 23.34 -2.49
N GLU A 106 20.12 24.61 -2.69
CA GLU A 106 20.06 25.64 -1.65
C GLU A 106 18.66 26.26 -1.54
N PRO A 107 18.03 26.36 -0.34
CA PRO A 107 16.67 26.89 -0.20
C PRO A 107 16.45 28.30 -0.76
N LYS A 108 17.50 29.12 -0.82
CA LYS A 108 17.46 30.47 -1.45
C LYS A 108 17.16 30.43 -2.96
N THR A 109 17.33 29.29 -3.60
CA THR A 109 17.02 29.07 -5.03
C THR A 109 15.59 28.65 -5.27
N TRP A 110 14.86 28.29 -4.21
CA TRP A 110 13.48 27.82 -4.30
C TRP A 110 12.52 28.99 -4.48
N PRO A 111 11.35 28.77 -5.12
CA PRO A 111 10.25 29.72 -5.04
C PRO A 111 9.84 30.01 -3.59
N ALA A 112 9.35 31.22 -3.32
CA ALA A 112 8.88 31.61 -1.99
C ALA A 112 7.73 30.71 -1.47
N GLU A 113 6.87 30.24 -2.37
CA GLU A 113 5.86 29.22 -2.10
C GLU A 113 5.84 28.16 -3.21
N ALA A 114 5.72 26.89 -2.82
CA ALA A 114 5.61 25.76 -3.75
C ALA A 114 4.68 24.67 -3.19
N LYS A 115 4.06 23.90 -4.09
CA LYS A 115 3.29 22.69 -3.75
C LYS A 115 3.84 21.51 -4.55
N GLY A 116 3.96 20.36 -3.91
CA GLY A 116 4.47 19.15 -4.53
C GLY A 116 3.63 17.93 -4.15
N VAL A 117 3.58 16.97 -5.07
CA VAL A 117 3.11 15.61 -4.79
C VAL A 117 4.19 14.63 -5.25
N GLY A 118 4.65 13.80 -4.33
CA GLY A 118 5.47 12.63 -4.62
C GLY A 118 4.61 11.39 -4.51
N PHE A 119 4.60 10.54 -5.53
CA PHE A 119 3.84 9.30 -5.51
C PHE A 119 4.75 8.11 -5.83
N MET A 120 4.40 6.97 -5.27
CA MET A 120 5.15 5.73 -5.36
C MET A 120 4.20 4.55 -5.24
N GLU A 121 4.51 3.48 -5.94
CA GLU A 121 3.90 2.18 -5.72
C GLU A 121 4.72 1.40 -4.68
N ALA A 122 4.35 1.52 -3.40
CA ALA A 122 5.00 0.83 -2.30
C ALA A 122 4.59 -0.65 -2.25
N PRO A 123 5.28 -1.55 -1.51
CA PRO A 123 4.91 -2.97 -1.49
C PRO A 123 3.44 -3.26 -1.16
N ARG A 124 2.81 -2.41 -0.35
CA ARG A 124 1.39 -2.52 0.06
C ARG A 124 0.42 -1.76 -0.85
N GLY A 125 0.90 -1.03 -1.87
CA GLY A 125 0.10 -0.31 -2.85
C GLY A 125 0.45 1.16 -3.01
N ALA A 126 -0.51 1.94 -3.49
CA ALA A 126 -0.34 3.36 -3.80
C ALA A 126 -0.05 4.21 -2.56
N LEU A 127 1.11 4.88 -2.59
CA LEU A 127 1.59 5.83 -1.59
C LEU A 127 1.72 7.20 -2.25
N ALA A 128 1.25 8.24 -1.56
CA ALA A 128 1.55 9.60 -1.96
C ALA A 128 1.79 10.53 -0.77
N HIS A 129 2.69 11.47 -1.00
CA HIS A 129 3.12 12.50 -0.07
C HIS A 129 2.79 13.85 -0.72
N TRP A 130 2.08 14.71 0.01
CA TRP A 130 1.72 16.06 -0.40
C TRP A 130 2.43 17.05 0.50
N ILE A 131 3.18 17.97 -0.11
CA ILE A 131 3.92 19.00 0.60
C ILE A 131 3.50 20.38 0.13
N LYS A 132 3.38 21.32 1.07
CA LYS A 132 3.38 22.76 0.80
C LYS A 132 4.61 23.36 1.46
N ILE A 133 5.43 24.02 0.67
CA ILE A 133 6.65 24.72 1.10
C ILE A 133 6.36 26.22 1.07
N LYS A 134 6.76 26.92 2.12
CA LYS A 134 6.70 28.38 2.24
C LYS A 134 7.92 28.90 2.96
N ASP A 135 8.54 29.95 2.42
CA ASP A 135 9.72 30.61 2.99
C ASP A 135 10.86 29.62 3.29
N GLY A 136 11.09 28.68 2.36
CA GLY A 136 12.11 27.64 2.47
C GLY A 136 11.82 26.54 3.51
N LYS A 137 10.60 26.50 4.09
CA LYS A 137 10.20 25.54 5.12
C LYS A 137 8.96 24.76 4.73
N THR A 138 8.78 23.58 5.32
CA THR A 138 7.54 22.80 5.21
C THR A 138 6.42 23.49 5.99
N GLU A 139 5.44 24.04 5.28
CA GLU A 139 4.24 24.63 5.89
C GLU A 139 3.18 23.57 6.17
N ASN A 140 3.04 22.58 5.29
CA ASN A 140 2.15 21.44 5.49
C ASN A 140 2.73 20.19 4.83
N TYR A 141 2.52 19.05 5.47
CA TYR A 141 2.89 17.73 4.95
C TYR A 141 1.77 16.74 5.25
N GLN A 142 1.26 16.06 4.22
CA GLN A 142 0.24 15.03 4.35
C GLN A 142 0.67 13.78 3.61
N GLN A 143 0.38 12.63 4.19
CA GLN A 143 0.62 11.32 3.60
C GLN A 143 -0.72 10.60 3.48
N VAL A 144 -0.93 9.94 2.35
CA VAL A 144 -1.98 8.95 2.18
C VAL A 144 -1.28 7.68 1.76
N VAL A 145 -1.20 6.74 2.70
CA VAL A 145 -0.42 5.51 2.54
C VAL A 145 -1.32 4.34 2.16
N PRO A 146 -0.74 3.21 1.68
CA PRO A 146 -1.54 2.13 1.16
C PRO A 146 -2.49 1.50 2.19
N SER A 147 -1.99 1.25 3.41
CA SER A 147 -2.82 0.70 4.49
C SER A 147 -3.97 1.64 4.87
N THR A 148 -3.82 2.96 4.70
CA THR A 148 -4.91 3.92 4.96
C THR A 148 -6.08 3.69 3.99
N TRP A 149 -5.82 3.35 2.73
CA TRP A 149 -6.87 2.99 1.77
C TRP A 149 -7.62 1.72 2.17
N ASN A 150 -6.87 0.65 2.45
CA ASN A 150 -7.46 -0.66 2.65
C ASN A 150 -8.16 -0.80 4.02
N ALA A 151 -7.56 -0.22 5.07
CA ALA A 151 -8.01 -0.34 6.45
C ALA A 151 -8.84 0.87 6.95
N SER A 152 -9.17 1.84 6.08
CA SER A 152 -9.97 2.97 6.53
C SER A 152 -11.33 2.55 7.08
N PRO A 153 -11.86 3.26 8.09
CA PRO A 153 -13.22 3.02 8.55
C PRO A 153 -14.23 3.39 7.45
N ARG A 154 -15.52 3.22 7.77
CA ARG A 154 -16.62 3.69 6.93
C ARG A 154 -16.51 5.19 6.69
N ASP A 155 -16.95 5.62 5.52
CA ASP A 155 -17.08 7.05 5.22
C ASP A 155 -18.43 7.61 5.71
N PRO A 156 -18.70 8.92 5.58
CA PRO A 156 -19.97 9.51 5.98
C PRO A 156 -21.21 8.97 5.23
N LYS A 157 -21.03 8.21 4.14
CA LYS A 157 -22.11 7.52 3.41
C LYS A 157 -22.28 6.07 3.88
N GLY A 158 -21.53 5.63 4.89
CA GLY A 158 -21.54 4.26 5.42
C GLY A 158 -20.80 3.25 4.54
N GLN A 159 -20.02 3.70 3.54
CA GLN A 159 -19.32 2.78 2.63
C GLN A 159 -18.11 2.15 3.32
N ARG A 160 -18.09 0.82 3.35
CA ARG A 160 -16.98 -0.01 3.85
C ARG A 160 -15.75 0.09 2.96
N SER A 161 -14.57 -0.02 3.57
CA SER A 161 -13.30 -0.13 2.85
C SER A 161 -12.93 -1.60 2.59
N ALA A 162 -11.75 -1.87 2.03
CA ALA A 162 -11.37 -3.22 1.59
C ALA A 162 -11.37 -4.24 2.73
N TYR A 163 -10.84 -3.90 3.92
CA TYR A 163 -10.76 -4.84 5.05
C TYR A 163 -12.15 -5.26 5.53
N GLU A 164 -13.03 -4.28 5.79
CA GLU A 164 -14.39 -4.57 6.26
C GLU A 164 -15.22 -5.29 5.19
N SER A 165 -15.05 -4.94 3.92
CA SER A 165 -15.82 -5.54 2.82
C SER A 165 -15.43 -6.99 2.57
N THR A 166 -14.15 -7.34 2.70
CA THR A 166 -13.66 -8.70 2.43
C THR A 166 -13.93 -9.70 3.56
N LEU A 167 -14.23 -9.21 4.75
CA LEU A 167 -14.59 -10.06 5.90
C LEU A 167 -16.08 -10.42 5.95
N LEU A 168 -16.92 -9.80 5.14
CA LEU A 168 -18.34 -10.14 5.06
C LEU A 168 -18.49 -11.63 4.73
N ASP A 169 -19.36 -12.30 5.48
CA ASP A 169 -19.73 -13.71 5.31
C ASP A 169 -18.55 -14.71 5.38
N THR A 170 -17.41 -14.29 5.93
CA THR A 170 -16.27 -15.20 6.15
C THR A 170 -16.68 -16.28 7.16
N PRO A 171 -16.64 -17.57 6.79
CA PRO A 171 -16.96 -18.64 7.73
C PRO A 171 -15.90 -18.68 8.84
N VAL A 172 -16.34 -18.86 10.08
CA VAL A 172 -15.46 -19.01 11.24
C VAL A 172 -15.79 -20.33 11.90
N ALA A 173 -14.89 -21.31 11.79
CA ALA A 173 -15.09 -22.62 12.35
C ALA A 173 -15.07 -22.62 13.89
N ASP A 174 -14.15 -21.83 14.47
CA ASP A 174 -14.00 -21.64 15.92
C ASP A 174 -13.91 -20.14 16.25
N PRO A 175 -14.92 -19.54 16.89
CA PRO A 175 -14.91 -18.13 17.29
C PRO A 175 -13.78 -17.74 18.26
N GLU A 176 -13.28 -18.68 19.07
CA GLU A 176 -12.16 -18.43 19.98
C GLU A 176 -10.81 -18.43 19.23
N LEU A 177 -10.76 -19.03 18.04
CA LEU A 177 -9.60 -19.12 17.16
C LEU A 177 -9.94 -18.69 15.73
N PRO A 178 -10.24 -17.40 15.48
CA PRO A 178 -10.80 -16.91 14.22
C PRO A 178 -9.76 -16.82 13.08
N LEU A 179 -9.20 -17.97 12.72
CA LEU A 179 -8.10 -18.11 11.75
C LEU A 179 -8.49 -17.59 10.36
N GLU A 180 -9.75 -17.77 9.95
CA GLU A 180 -10.25 -17.36 8.64
C GLU A 180 -10.26 -15.84 8.48
N ILE A 181 -10.60 -15.11 9.54
CA ILE A 181 -10.49 -13.64 9.59
C ILE A 181 -9.03 -13.23 9.44
N ILE A 182 -8.14 -13.89 10.18
CA ILE A 182 -6.70 -13.59 10.16
C ILE A 182 -6.11 -13.84 8.76
N ARG A 183 -6.48 -14.94 8.09
CA ARG A 183 -6.05 -15.25 6.71
C ARG A 183 -6.42 -14.13 5.74
N THR A 184 -7.67 -13.66 5.81
CA THR A 184 -8.14 -12.58 4.93
C THR A 184 -7.41 -11.28 5.21
N ILE A 185 -7.29 -10.85 6.46
CA ILE A 185 -6.60 -9.61 6.82
C ILE A 185 -5.10 -9.68 6.48
N HIS A 186 -4.41 -10.78 6.79
CA HIS A 186 -2.99 -10.94 6.45
C HIS A 186 -2.74 -10.97 4.94
N SER A 187 -3.73 -11.34 4.12
CA SER A 187 -3.58 -11.25 2.66
C SER A 187 -3.36 -9.82 2.18
N PHE A 188 -3.75 -8.80 2.96
CA PHE A 188 -3.47 -7.39 2.66
C PHE A 188 -2.12 -6.89 3.18
N ASP A 189 -1.37 -7.70 3.93
CA ASP A 189 -0.10 -7.30 4.56
C ASP A 189 -0.24 -5.99 5.38
N PRO A 190 -1.04 -5.98 6.46
CA PRO A 190 -1.32 -4.76 7.23
C PRO A 190 -0.06 -4.16 7.87
N CYS A 191 0.24 -2.89 7.54
CA CYS A 191 1.15 -2.05 8.31
C CYS A 191 0.37 -0.92 8.99
N ILE A 192 0.01 -1.09 10.27
CA ILE A 192 -0.80 -0.11 11.01
C ILE A 192 0.02 1.12 11.43
N ALA A 193 1.32 0.96 11.72
CA ALA A 193 2.22 2.08 11.95
C ALA A 193 2.24 3.04 10.74
N CYS A 194 2.27 2.46 9.53
CA CYS A 194 2.13 3.21 8.29
C CYS A 194 0.75 3.90 8.22
N ALA A 195 -0.33 3.25 8.62
CA ALA A 195 -1.70 3.76 8.44
C ALA A 195 -2.06 4.96 9.34
N VAL A 196 -1.50 5.02 10.56
CA VAL A 196 -1.90 5.99 11.59
C VAL A 196 -0.89 7.13 11.77
N HIS A 197 0.39 6.92 11.44
CA HIS A 197 1.46 7.94 11.57
C HIS A 197 1.42 8.71 12.90
N LEU A 198 1.37 7.99 14.03
CA LEU A 198 1.36 8.63 15.35
C LEU A 198 2.74 9.26 15.62
N TYR A 199 2.80 10.59 15.58
CA TYR A 199 3.86 11.39 16.18
C TYR A 199 3.22 12.34 17.18
N ASP A 200 3.79 12.44 18.37
CA ASP A 200 3.45 13.51 19.32
C ASP A 200 4.08 14.85 18.85
N GLU A 201 3.66 15.96 19.45
CA GLU A 201 4.18 17.31 19.16
C GLU A 201 5.65 17.51 19.62
N HIS A 202 6.25 16.48 20.24
CA HIS A 202 7.57 16.49 20.88
C HIS A 202 8.55 15.43 20.30
N GLY A 203 8.18 14.70 19.25
CA GLY A 203 9.00 13.65 18.62
C GLY A 203 9.09 12.31 19.36
N ASN A 204 8.27 12.02 20.37
CA ASN A 204 8.30 10.74 21.08
C ASN A 204 7.33 9.70 20.49
N HIS A 205 7.76 8.43 20.52
CA HIS A 205 6.96 7.27 20.11
C HIS A 205 5.77 7.06 21.07
N ILE A 206 4.54 7.32 20.59
CA ILE A 206 3.33 6.96 21.32
C ILE A 206 2.96 5.52 20.95
N SER A 207 3.13 4.61 21.91
CA SER A 207 2.66 3.21 21.97
C SER A 207 3.57 2.10 21.41
N LYS A 208 3.85 1.14 22.30
CA LYS A 208 4.42 -0.18 22.04
C LYS A 208 3.28 -1.18 22.16
N VAL A 209 2.79 -1.71 21.04
CA VAL A 209 1.84 -2.83 21.07
C VAL A 209 2.66 -4.08 21.35
N GLN A 210 2.52 -4.64 22.56
CA GLN A 210 3.14 -5.89 22.93
C GLN A 210 2.21 -7.02 22.47
N ASN A 211 2.57 -7.68 21.38
CA ASN A 211 1.84 -8.83 20.88
C ASN A 211 2.20 -10.06 21.74
N ILE A 212 1.24 -10.64 22.46
CA ILE A 212 1.44 -11.78 23.38
C ILE A 212 1.49 -13.10 22.58
N GLY A 213 2.15 -13.09 21.42
CA GLY A 213 2.16 -14.19 20.45
C GLY A 213 3.54 -14.76 20.13
N THR A 214 4.59 -14.37 20.85
CA THR A 214 5.90 -15.04 20.72
C THR A 214 5.87 -16.34 21.51
N CYS A 215 5.68 -17.46 20.80
CA CYS A 215 6.07 -18.77 21.28
C CYS A 215 7.57 -18.73 21.62
N VAL A 216 7.90 -18.91 22.88
CA VAL A 216 9.27 -19.14 23.34
C VAL A 216 9.59 -20.60 23.04
N GLY A 217 10.47 -20.82 22.07
CA GLY A 217 11.18 -22.07 21.83
C GLY A 217 12.66 -21.82 21.86
#